data_AF-A0A5E4L9J9-F1
#
_entry.id   AF-A0A5E4L9J9-F1
#
_cell.length_a   1.000
_cell.length_b   1.000
_cell.length_c   1.000
_cell.angle_alpha   90.00
_cell.angle_beta   90.00
_cell.angle_gamma   90.00
#
_symmetry.space_group_name_H-M   'P 1'
#
loop_
_entity.id
_entity.type
_entity.pdbx_description
1 polymer ?
#
loop_
_entity_poly.entity_id
_entity_poly.type
_entity_poly.pdbx_seq_one_letter_code
_entity_poly.pdbx_strand_id
1 'polypeptide(L)'
;MDKINISLLKSTQDGIPIVAEPFGQIASELGISEDEVLDRLGTMIKEGIIRRFGASIGHRVIGITANAMCTWNVPDDRVEEVGAIMAGFSQVTHCYERPRYPDWKYNLFTMIHAYSRDECEKIAKEISLATGIKDYSILFSEREFKKTGVRL
;
A
#
# COMPACT_ATOMS: atom_id res chain seq x y z
N MET A 1 1.50 10.77 -21.33
CA MET A 1 2.29 11.71 -20.51
C MET A 1 3.52 12.12 -21.31
N ASP A 2 3.87 13.40 -21.32
CA ASP A 2 5.04 13.90 -22.07
C ASP A 2 6.38 13.57 -21.38
N LYS A 3 7.50 13.81 -22.08
CA LYS A 3 8.84 13.50 -21.58
C LYS A 3 9.22 14.33 -20.35
N ILE A 4 8.81 15.58 -20.26
CA ILE A 4 9.16 16.48 -19.15
C ILE A 4 8.46 16.00 -17.88
N ASN A 5 7.18 15.67 -17.96
CA ASN A 5 6.42 15.12 -16.84
C ASN A 5 7.01 13.79 -16.35
N ILE A 6 7.44 12.91 -17.26
CA ILE A 6 8.14 11.67 -16.89
C ILE A 6 9.45 11.98 -16.15
N SER A 7 10.25 12.93 -16.63
CA SER A 7 11.48 13.34 -15.97
C SER A 7 11.21 13.96 -14.59
N LEU A 8 10.20 14.81 -14.45
CA LEU A 8 9.77 15.38 -13.17
C LEU A 8 9.39 14.30 -12.16
N LEU A 9 8.62 13.30 -12.58
CA LEU A 9 8.25 12.18 -11.71
C LEU A 9 9.49 11.37 -11.30
N LYS A 10 10.44 11.13 -12.21
CA LYS A 10 11.69 10.44 -11.89
C LYS A 10 12.56 11.24 -10.91
N SER A 11 12.67 12.56 -11.08
CA SER A 11 13.44 13.43 -10.18
C SER A 11 12.83 13.55 -8.78
N THR A 12 11.52 13.37 -8.65
CA THR A 12 10.80 13.53 -7.37
C THR A 12 10.42 12.20 -6.70
N GLN A 13 10.69 11.05 -7.32
CA GLN A 13 10.26 9.73 -6.83
C GLN A 13 10.85 9.35 -5.47
N ASP A 14 12.08 9.81 -5.18
CA ASP A 14 12.78 9.56 -3.92
C ASP A 14 12.56 10.70 -2.91
N GLY A 15 11.69 11.66 -3.24
CA GLY A 15 11.50 12.91 -2.53
C GLY A 15 12.04 14.10 -3.32
N ILE A 16 11.82 15.30 -2.79
CA ILE A 16 12.41 16.54 -3.31
C ILE A 16 13.79 16.78 -2.67
N PRO A 17 14.71 17.51 -3.33
CA PRO A 17 15.97 17.91 -2.74
C PRO A 17 15.78 18.65 -1.40
N ILE A 18 16.61 18.37 -0.41
CA ILE A 18 16.57 19.07 0.89
C ILE A 18 17.50 20.29 0.82
N VAL A 19 17.06 21.32 0.11
CA VAL A 19 17.73 22.61 -0.07
C VAL A 19 16.73 23.74 0.09
N ALA A 20 17.20 25.00 0.09
CA ALA A 20 16.33 26.17 0.26
C ALA A 20 15.28 26.30 -0.86
N GLU A 21 15.68 26.01 -2.11
CA GLU A 21 14.85 26.15 -3.32
C GLU A 21 14.80 24.81 -4.08
N PRO A 22 14.01 23.83 -3.61
CA PRO A 22 14.02 22.47 -4.15
C PRO A 22 13.51 22.40 -5.60
N PHE A 23 12.50 23.20 -5.94
CA PHE A 23 11.92 23.21 -7.29
C PHE A 23 12.81 24.00 -8.27
N GLY A 24 13.48 25.05 -7.82
CA GLY A 24 14.53 25.72 -8.58
C GLY A 24 15.68 24.79 -8.96
N GLN A 25 16.12 23.91 -8.04
CA GLN A 25 17.13 22.89 -8.35
C GLN A 25 16.63 21.91 -9.43
N ILE A 26 15.42 21.38 -9.28
CA ILE A 26 14.81 20.46 -10.26
C ILE A 26 14.66 21.14 -11.62
N ALA A 27 14.25 22.41 -11.64
CA ALA A 27 14.10 23.21 -12.85
C ALA A 27 15.44 23.33 -13.60
N SER A 28 16.52 23.64 -12.87
CA SER A 28 17.87 23.72 -13.42
C SER A 28 18.36 22.40 -14.00
N GLU A 29 18.10 21.27 -13.32
CA GLU A 29 18.47 19.92 -13.79
C GLU A 29 17.71 19.52 -15.07
N LEU A 30 16.47 19.97 -15.22
CA LEU A 30 15.60 19.63 -16.36
C LEU A 30 15.62 20.67 -17.48
N GLY A 31 16.26 21.82 -17.28
CA GLY A 31 16.34 22.90 -18.28
C GLY A 31 15.01 23.61 -18.52
N ILE A 32 14.17 23.74 -17.50
CA ILE A 32 12.87 24.43 -17.53
C ILE A 32 12.81 25.52 -16.44
N SER A 33 11.77 26.34 -16.43
CA SER A 33 11.57 27.32 -15.34
C SER A 33 10.98 26.65 -14.09
N GLU A 34 11.20 27.26 -12.93
CA GLU A 34 10.59 26.80 -11.68
C GLU A 34 9.05 26.87 -11.73
N ASP A 35 8.50 27.93 -12.34
CA ASP A 35 7.05 28.05 -12.56
C ASP A 35 6.50 26.86 -13.36
N GLU A 36 7.22 26.41 -14.39
CA GLU A 36 6.81 25.24 -15.19
C GLU A 36 6.87 23.94 -14.37
N VAL A 37 7.86 23.79 -13.47
CA VAL A 37 7.91 22.66 -12.52
C VAL A 37 6.66 22.65 -11.63
N LEU A 38 6.35 23.79 -11.02
CA LEU A 38 5.23 23.93 -10.08
C LEU A 38 3.89 23.69 -10.77
N ASP A 39 3.68 24.27 -11.95
CA ASP A 39 2.45 24.10 -12.73
C ASP A 39 2.23 22.65 -13.16
N ARG A 40 3.29 21.97 -13.62
CA ARG A 40 3.23 20.56 -14.03
C ARG A 40 2.96 19.63 -12.86
N LEU A 41 3.67 19.80 -11.75
CA LEU A 41 3.45 19.02 -10.53
C LEU A 41 2.03 19.26 -9.99
N GLY A 42 1.59 20.51 -9.92
CA GLY A 42 0.25 20.91 -9.49
C GLY A 42 -0.85 20.31 -10.36
N THR A 43 -0.66 20.32 -11.68
CA THR A 43 -1.57 19.68 -12.64
C THR A 43 -1.63 18.18 -12.43
N MET A 44 -0.50 17.50 -12.31
CA MET A 44 -0.46 16.04 -12.07
C MET A 44 -1.09 15.65 -10.72
N ILE A 45 -1.01 16.50 -9.71
CA ILE A 45 -1.72 16.31 -8.43
C ILE A 45 -3.23 16.43 -8.65
N LYS A 46 -3.68 17.48 -9.34
CA LYS A 46 -5.10 17.74 -9.62
C LYS A 46 -5.73 16.63 -10.46
N GLU A 47 -4.99 16.07 -11.42
CA GLU A 47 -5.43 14.95 -12.27
C GLU A 47 -5.35 13.58 -11.57
N GLY A 48 -4.77 13.51 -10.36
CA GLY A 48 -4.61 12.27 -9.61
C GLY A 48 -3.48 11.36 -10.11
N ILE A 49 -2.65 11.84 -11.05
CA ILE A 49 -1.41 11.15 -11.46
C ILE A 49 -0.45 11.07 -10.26
N ILE A 50 -0.29 12.19 -9.54
CA ILE A 50 0.37 12.23 -8.23
C ILE A 50 -0.73 12.17 -7.16
N ARG A 51 -0.88 11.02 -6.50
CA ARG A 51 -1.92 10.83 -5.47
C ARG A 51 -1.76 11.78 -4.27
N ARG A 52 -0.51 12.08 -3.89
CA ARG A 52 -0.20 12.91 -2.72
C ARG A 52 1.22 13.46 -2.79
N PHE A 53 1.37 14.72 -2.42
CA PHE A 53 2.65 15.35 -2.08
C PHE A 53 2.72 15.55 -0.57
N GLY A 54 3.71 14.97 0.11
CA GLY A 54 3.89 15.12 1.55
C GLY A 54 4.82 14.08 2.18
N ALA A 55 5.08 14.23 3.48
CA ALA A 55 6.00 13.35 4.21
C ALA A 55 5.39 11.97 4.48
N SER A 56 6.17 10.90 4.31
CA SER A 56 5.79 9.53 4.69
C SER A 56 6.55 9.11 5.96
N ILE A 57 5.84 8.58 6.95
CA ILE A 57 6.41 8.13 8.23
C ILE A 57 6.52 6.60 8.22
N GLY A 58 7.65 6.05 8.65
CA GLY A 58 7.87 4.60 8.67
C GLY A 58 7.11 3.89 9.80
N HIS A 59 6.24 2.94 9.48
CA HIS A 59 5.42 2.19 10.45
C HIS A 59 6.23 1.36 11.47
N ARG A 60 7.45 0.93 11.15
CA ARG A 60 8.30 0.18 12.10
C ARG A 60 8.74 1.05 13.28
N VAL A 61 8.85 2.37 13.05
CA VAL A 61 9.26 3.34 14.07
C VAL A 61 8.17 3.54 15.14
N ILE A 62 6.91 3.22 14.81
CA ILE A 62 5.77 3.33 15.73
C ILE A 62 5.38 1.99 16.38
N GLY A 63 6.24 0.97 16.33
CA GLY A 63 6.10 -0.25 17.15
C GLY A 63 5.25 -1.38 16.56
N ILE A 64 4.81 -1.30 15.30
CA ILE A 64 4.13 -2.42 14.62
C ILE A 64 5.18 -3.45 14.21
N THR A 65 5.25 -4.56 14.94
CA THR A 65 6.30 -5.59 14.81
C THR A 65 5.81 -6.84 14.07
N ALA A 66 4.51 -7.16 14.13
CA ALA A 66 3.94 -8.34 13.48
C ALA A 66 3.05 -7.93 12.29
N ASN A 67 3.31 -8.56 11.15
CA ASN A 67 2.53 -8.41 9.91
C ASN A 67 2.16 -9.80 9.42
N ALA A 68 0.86 -10.06 9.31
CA ALA A 68 0.33 -11.34 8.87
C ALA A 68 -0.56 -11.14 7.65
N MET A 69 -0.27 -11.88 6.57
CA MET A 69 -1.21 -12.01 5.46
C MET A 69 -2.11 -13.20 5.76
N CYS A 70 -3.39 -12.94 6.03
CA CYS A 70 -4.38 -14.00 6.16
C CYS A 70 -5.07 -14.21 4.83
N THR A 71 -5.15 -15.48 4.40
CA THR A 71 -5.75 -15.88 3.13
C THR A 71 -6.99 -16.71 3.42
N TRP A 72 -8.11 -16.36 2.81
CA TRP A 72 -9.44 -16.88 3.15
C TRP A 72 -10.06 -17.55 1.92
N ASN A 73 -10.66 -18.71 2.12
CA ASN A 73 -11.43 -19.41 1.09
C ASN A 73 -12.91 -19.07 1.30
N VAL A 74 -13.36 -18.01 0.63
CA VAL A 74 -14.70 -17.42 0.79
C VAL A 74 -15.59 -17.86 -0.36
N PRO A 75 -16.82 -18.35 -0.13
CA PRO A 75 -17.77 -18.61 -1.22
C PRO A 75 -17.90 -17.40 -2.15
N ASP A 76 -17.90 -17.63 -3.47
CA ASP A 76 -17.82 -16.54 -4.46
C ASP A 76 -19.01 -15.57 -4.38
N ASP A 77 -20.17 -16.07 -3.96
CA ASP A 77 -21.40 -15.30 -3.73
C ASP A 77 -21.37 -14.45 -2.45
N ARG A 78 -20.37 -14.65 -1.57
CA ARG A 78 -20.22 -13.95 -0.28
C ARG A 78 -19.01 -13.04 -0.19
N VAL A 79 -18.21 -12.92 -1.26
CA VAL A 79 -16.93 -12.18 -1.22
C VAL A 79 -17.13 -10.73 -0.80
N GLU A 80 -18.14 -10.04 -1.34
CA GLU A 80 -18.40 -8.64 -1.02
C GLU A 80 -18.86 -8.45 0.44
N GLU A 81 -19.83 -9.27 0.90
CA GLU A 81 -20.32 -9.28 2.28
C GLU A 81 -19.18 -9.52 3.28
N VAL A 82 -18.43 -10.60 3.07
CA VAL A 82 -17.33 -11.01 3.96
C VAL A 82 -16.19 -9.99 3.90
N GLY A 83 -15.85 -9.50 2.72
CA GLY A 83 -14.83 -8.47 2.52
C GLY A 83 -15.14 -7.19 3.28
N ALA A 84 -16.39 -6.74 3.27
CA ALA A 84 -16.83 -5.56 4.02
C ALA A 84 -16.70 -5.77 5.54
N ILE A 85 -17.10 -6.94 6.06
CA ILE A 85 -16.92 -7.28 7.48
C ILE A 85 -15.43 -7.27 7.84
N MET A 86 -14.59 -7.95 7.06
CA MET A 86 -13.14 -8.03 7.29
C MET A 86 -12.46 -6.66 7.27
N ALA A 87 -12.82 -5.80 6.32
CA ALA A 87 -12.28 -4.45 6.20
C ALA A 87 -12.71 -3.52 7.35
N GLY A 88 -13.76 -3.89 8.11
CA GLY A 88 -14.21 -3.16 9.29
C GLY A 88 -13.34 -3.34 10.54
N PHE A 89 -12.44 -4.33 10.55
CA PHE A 89 -11.51 -4.54 11.67
C PHE A 89 -10.38 -3.50 11.62
N SER A 90 -10.16 -2.78 12.72
CA SER A 90 -9.16 -1.71 12.79
C SER A 90 -7.72 -2.19 12.56
N GLN A 91 -7.46 -3.47 12.78
CA GLN A 91 -6.17 -4.12 12.57
C GLN A 91 -5.94 -4.57 11.12
N VAL A 92 -6.99 -4.55 10.28
CA VAL A 92 -6.92 -4.89 8.85
C VAL A 92 -6.70 -3.62 8.04
N THR A 93 -5.51 -3.47 7.45
CA THR A 93 -5.20 -2.27 6.64
C THR A 93 -5.58 -2.43 5.17
N HIS A 94 -5.61 -3.67 4.69
CA HIS A 94 -5.94 -3.99 3.30
C HIS A 94 -6.77 -5.26 3.26
N CYS A 95 -7.79 -5.26 2.42
CA CYS A 95 -8.63 -6.41 2.09
C CYS A 95 -8.73 -6.50 0.57
N TYR A 96 -8.27 -7.60 -0.02
CA TYR A 96 -8.22 -7.77 -1.47
C TYR A 96 -8.85 -9.07 -1.91
N GLU A 97 -9.73 -9.00 -2.89
CA GLU A 97 -10.15 -10.16 -3.68
C GLU A 97 -9.06 -10.51 -4.71
N ARG A 98 -8.82 -11.81 -4.89
CA ARG A 98 -7.93 -12.36 -5.91
C ARG A 98 -8.55 -13.61 -6.54
N PRO A 99 -8.28 -13.90 -7.81
CA PRO A 99 -8.76 -15.12 -8.45
C PRO A 99 -8.16 -16.38 -7.79
N ARG A 100 -8.92 -17.47 -7.79
CA ARG A 100 -8.42 -18.81 -7.46
C ARG A 100 -7.66 -19.43 -8.63
N TYR A 101 -6.79 -20.38 -8.30
CA TYR A 101 -6.08 -21.24 -9.25
C TYR A 101 -6.16 -22.70 -8.79
N PRO A 102 -5.87 -23.70 -9.66
CA PRO A 102 -5.96 -25.12 -9.29
C PRO A 102 -5.22 -25.50 -8.00
N ASP A 103 -4.04 -24.93 -7.80
CA ASP A 103 -3.21 -25.17 -6.60
C ASP A 103 -3.42 -24.11 -5.50
N TRP A 104 -4.37 -23.18 -5.69
CA TRP A 104 -4.60 -22.05 -4.79
C TRP A 104 -6.09 -21.70 -4.64
N LYS A 105 -6.67 -22.16 -3.53
CA LYS A 105 -8.10 -22.03 -3.25
C LYS A 105 -8.52 -20.73 -2.52
N TYR A 106 -7.60 -19.86 -2.13
CA TYR A 106 -7.92 -18.66 -1.36
C TYR A 106 -8.19 -17.48 -2.28
N ASN A 107 -9.36 -16.85 -2.15
CA ASN A 107 -9.83 -15.76 -3.00
C ASN A 107 -9.94 -14.41 -2.28
N LEU A 108 -9.80 -14.36 -0.95
CA LEU A 108 -9.81 -13.10 -0.19
C LEU A 108 -8.59 -13.03 0.72
N PHE A 109 -8.01 -11.84 0.85
CA PHE A 109 -6.72 -11.61 1.52
C PHE A 109 -6.84 -10.44 2.46
N THR A 110 -6.49 -10.61 3.75
CA THR A 110 -6.42 -9.52 4.72
C THR A 110 -5.00 -9.33 5.23
N MET A 111 -4.57 -8.07 5.31
CA MET A 111 -3.29 -7.69 5.93
C MET A 111 -3.54 -7.26 7.37
N ILE A 112 -3.21 -8.13 8.32
CA ILE A 112 -3.36 -7.90 9.76
C ILE A 112 -2.05 -7.34 10.33
N HIS A 113 -2.17 -6.26 11.11
CA HIS A 113 -1.07 -5.66 11.84
C HIS A 113 -1.31 -5.74 13.35
N ALA A 114 -0.29 -6.18 14.09
CA ALA A 114 -0.37 -6.32 15.54
C ALA A 114 1.03 -6.18 16.18
N TYR A 115 1.10 -6.30 17.51
CA TYR A 115 2.34 -6.22 18.26
C TYR A 115 2.99 -7.59 18.50
N SER A 116 2.31 -8.69 18.17
CA SER A 116 2.83 -10.05 18.28
C SER A 116 2.16 -11.03 17.30
N ARG A 117 2.77 -12.20 17.07
CA ARG A 117 2.18 -13.27 16.25
C ARG A 117 0.89 -13.80 16.87
N ASP A 118 0.89 -14.06 18.18
CA ASP A 118 -0.27 -14.53 18.94
C ASP A 118 -1.47 -13.56 18.81
N GLU A 119 -1.21 -12.26 18.80
CA GLU A 119 -2.25 -11.26 18.60
C GLU A 119 -2.81 -11.30 17.17
N CYS A 120 -1.97 -11.45 16.14
CA CYS A 120 -2.45 -11.70 14.77
C CYS A 120 -3.34 -12.94 14.68
N GLU A 121 -2.95 -14.04 15.33
CA GLU A 121 -3.74 -15.29 15.35
C GLU A 121 -5.09 -15.11 16.05
N LYS A 122 -5.13 -14.37 17.17
CA LYS A 122 -6.38 -14.01 17.85
C LYS A 122 -7.29 -13.19 16.94
N ILE A 123 -6.76 -12.16 16.27
CA ILE A 123 -7.53 -11.32 15.35
C ILE A 123 -8.05 -12.15 14.17
N ALA A 124 -7.22 -13.03 13.57
CA ALA A 124 -7.67 -13.92 12.50
C ALA A 124 -8.79 -14.85 12.98
N LYS A 125 -8.72 -15.35 14.21
CA LYS A 125 -9.79 -16.14 14.81
C LYS A 125 -11.08 -15.33 15.02
N GLU A 126 -10.98 -14.09 15.48
CA GLU A 126 -12.12 -13.18 15.62
C GLU A 126 -12.80 -12.89 14.28
N ILE A 127 -12.01 -12.63 13.23
CA ILE A 127 -12.50 -12.45 11.86
C ILE A 127 -13.21 -13.73 11.37
N SER A 128 -12.61 -14.90 11.61
CA SER A 128 -13.20 -16.20 11.26
C SER A 128 -14.57 -16.40 11.94
N LEU A 129 -14.68 -16.03 13.22
CA LEU A 129 -15.94 -16.09 13.97
C LEU A 129 -16.99 -15.11 13.43
N ALA A 130 -16.59 -13.88 13.15
CA ALA A 130 -17.50 -12.83 12.66
C ALA A 130 -18.06 -13.11 11.26
N THR A 131 -17.25 -13.73 10.39
CA THR A 131 -17.61 -14.00 8.99
C THR A 131 -18.17 -15.40 8.76
N GLY A 132 -17.91 -16.32 9.69
CA GLY A 132 -18.18 -17.75 9.56
C GLY A 132 -17.18 -18.51 8.68
N ILE A 133 -16.16 -17.84 8.13
CA ILE A 133 -15.17 -18.46 7.24
C ILE A 133 -14.11 -19.17 8.08
N LYS A 134 -14.13 -20.51 8.03
CA LYS A 134 -13.22 -21.37 8.80
C LYS A 134 -11.97 -21.82 8.03
N ASP A 135 -12.04 -21.78 6.70
CA ASP A 135 -10.94 -22.19 5.83
C ASP A 135 -10.05 -20.99 5.50
N TYR A 136 -9.01 -20.82 6.31
CA TYR A 136 -8.03 -19.75 6.15
C TYR A 136 -6.62 -20.21 6.56
N SER A 137 -5.61 -19.48 6.09
CA SER A 137 -4.22 -19.67 6.47
C SER A 137 -3.59 -18.33 6.86
N ILE A 138 -2.67 -18.35 7.81
CA ILE A 138 -1.92 -17.17 8.25
C ILE A 138 -0.50 -17.31 7.72
N LEU A 139 -0.07 -16.35 6.91
CA LEU A 139 1.27 -16.29 6.33
C LEU A 139 2.04 -15.17 7.01
N PHE A 140 2.91 -15.54 7.95
CA PHE A 140 3.81 -14.60 8.60
C PHE A 140 5.00 -14.28 7.71
N SER A 141 5.40 -13.01 7.73
CA SER A 141 6.65 -12.59 7.09
C SER A 141 7.83 -13.06 7.93
N GLU A 142 8.62 -14.01 7.41
CA GLU A 142 9.86 -14.47 8.05
C GLU A 142 11.07 -13.62 7.63
N ARG A 143 11.11 -13.21 6.36
CA ARG A 143 12.22 -12.42 5.81
C ARG A 143 11.74 -11.47 4.72
N GLU A 144 12.25 -10.24 4.75
CA GLU A 144 12.04 -9.25 3.70
C GLU A 144 13.19 -9.34 2.68
N PHE A 145 12.92 -9.93 1.51
CA PHE A 145 13.91 -10.04 0.43
C PHE A 145 14.06 -8.73 -0.37
N LYS A 146 12.98 -7.98 -0.55
CA LYS A 146 12.95 -6.72 -1.29
C LYS A 146 11.79 -5.85 -0.81
N LYS A 147 12.06 -4.56 -0.57
CA LYS A 147 11.05 -3.54 -0.28
C LYS A 147 11.41 -2.24 -0.98
N THR A 148 10.82 -2.04 -2.15
CA THR A 148 11.03 -0.84 -2.97
C THR A 148 9.69 -0.42 -3.57
N GLY A 149 9.45 0.89 -3.72
CA GLY A 149 8.32 1.38 -4.50
C GLY A 149 8.41 0.97 -5.97
N VAL A 150 7.30 1.08 -6.69
CA VAL A 150 7.31 1.03 -8.17
C VAL A 150 8.10 2.24 -8.67
N ARG A 151 9.01 2.01 -9.62
CA ARG A 151 9.84 3.06 -10.21
C ARG A 151 9.56 3.17 -11.71
N LEU A 152 9.67 4.39 -12.23
CA LEU A 152 9.49 4.74 -13.65
C LEU A 152 10.79 4.66 -14.44
#